data_AF-A0A7X0E2R9-F1
#
_entry.id   AF-A0A7X0E2R9-F1
#
_cell.length_a   1.000
_cell.length_b   1.000
_cell.length_c   1.000
_cell.angle_alpha   90.00
_cell.angle_beta   90.00
_cell.angle_gamma   90.00
#
_symmetry.space_group_name_H-M   'P 1'
#
loop_
_entity.id
_entity.type
_entity.pdbx_description
1 polymer ?
#
loop_
_entity_poly.entity_id
_entity_poly.type
_entity_poly.pdbx_seq_one_letter_code
_entity_poly.pdbx_strand_id
1 'polypeptide(L)' 'MPNNESRERDPNAELRSFEPLRVSLAIGALLLGVILGFH' A
#
# COMPACT_ATOMS: atom_id res chain seq x y z
N MET A 1 7.00 11.99 36.93
CA MET A 1 5.84 12.19 36.05
C MET A 1 6.22 11.64 34.68
N PRO A 2 5.50 10.68 34.08
CA PRO A 2 5.83 10.24 32.74
C PRO A 2 5.20 11.22 31.74
N ASN A 3 6.04 11.84 30.92
CA ASN A 3 5.64 12.88 29.99
C ASN A 3 5.14 12.18 28.71
N ASN A 4 3.83 12.17 28.53
CA ASN A 4 3.10 11.48 27.46
C ASN A 4 3.20 12.23 26.10
N GLU A 5 4.38 12.69 25.68
CA GLU A 5 4.48 13.65 24.55
C GLU A 5 5.07 13.10 23.24
N SER A 6 5.24 11.80 23.10
CA SER A 6 5.72 11.23 21.82
C SER A 6 4.82 10.10 21.35
N ARG A 7 3.53 10.40 21.19
CA ARG A 7 2.73 9.74 20.16
C ARG A 7 3.12 10.39 18.82
N GLU A 8 4.40 10.29 18.49
CA GLU A 8 4.96 10.69 17.21
C GLU A 8 4.21 9.86 16.19
N ARG A 9 3.31 10.54 15.47
CA ARG A 9 2.50 9.96 14.41
C ARG A 9 3.48 9.57 13.33
N ASP A 10 4.05 8.36 13.42
CA ASP A 10 5.05 7.84 12.50
C ASP A 10 4.49 8.04 11.08
N PRO A 11 5.04 8.98 10.30
CA PRO A 11 4.47 9.35 9.00
C PRO A 11 4.57 8.20 8.00
N ASN A 12 5.40 7.19 8.30
CA ASN A 12 5.48 5.94 7.55
C ASN A 12 4.52 4.86 8.06
N ALA A 13 3.73 5.09 9.12
CA ALA A 13 2.72 4.13 9.57
C ALA A 13 1.70 3.82 8.47
N GLU A 14 1.32 4.81 7.66
CA GLU A 14 0.40 4.65 6.51
C GLU A 14 1.05 3.86 5.36
N LEU A 15 2.37 3.95 5.22
CA LEU A 15 3.17 3.20 4.23
C LEU A 15 3.48 1.75 4.68
N ARG A 16 3.41 1.44 5.98
CA ARG A 16 3.61 0.07 6.48
C ARG A 16 2.39 -0.83 6.33
N SER A 17 1.19 -0.24 6.22
CA SER A 17 -0.03 -0.97 5.85
C SER A 17 -0.11 -1.26 4.36
N PHE A 18 0.88 -0.82 3.58
CA PHE A 18 0.96 -1.14 2.17
C PHE A 18 1.25 -2.63 2.04
N GLU A 19 0.31 -3.38 1.47
CA GLU A 19 0.46 -4.81 1.20
C GLU A 19 1.02 -4.97 -0.22
N PRO A 20 2.36 -4.95 -0.41
CA PRO A 20 3.00 -4.87 -1.73
C PRO A 20 2.57 -6.00 -2.65
N LEU A 21 2.25 -7.17 -2.08
CA LEU A 21 1.75 -8.32 -2.82
C LEU A 21 0.37 -8.05 -3.45
N ARG A 22 -0.57 -7.50 -2.69
CA ARG A 22 -1.92 -7.15 -3.19
C ARG A 22 -1.84 -6.09 -4.27
N VAL A 23 -0.97 -5.10 -4.09
CA VAL A 23 -0.78 -4.01 -5.06
C VAL A 23 -0.18 -4.55 -6.36
N SER A 24 0.87 -5.36 -6.28
CA SER A 24 1.49 -6.00 -7.45
C SER A 24 0.49 -6.88 -8.20
N LEU A 25 -0.31 -7.65 -7.46
CA LEU A 25 -1.35 -8.51 -8.05
C LEU A 25 -2.44 -7.70 -8.74
N ALA A 26 -2.92 -6.62 -8.12
CA ALA A 26 -3.94 -5.74 -8.70
C ALA A 26 -3.44 -5.07 -9.99
N ILE A 27 -2.20 -4.57 -9.99
CA ILE A 27 -1.58 -3.97 -11.18
C ILE A 27 -1.41 -5.03 -12.27
N GLY A 28 -0.90 -6.22 -11.94
CA GLY A 28 -0.75 -7.32 -12.88
C GLY A 28 -2.07 -7.75 -13.52
N ALA A 29 -3.13 -7.89 -12.71
CA ALA A 29 -4.46 -8.25 -13.19
C ALA A 29 -5.07 -7.16 -14.09
N LEU A 30 -4.88 -5.88 -13.74
CA LEU A 30 -5.33 -4.75 -14.55
C LEU A 30 -4.64 -4.74 -15.93
N LEU A 31 -3.31 -4.88 -15.96
CA LEU A 31 -2.55 -4.94 -17.20
C LEU A 31 -2.95 -6.14 -18.05
N LEU A 32 -3.13 -7.30 -17.43
CA LEU A 32 -3.56 -8.51 -18.12
C LEU A 32 -4.94 -8.30 -18.77
N GLY A 33 -5.91 -7.76 -18.03
CA GLY A 33 -7.24 -7.45 -18.57
C GLY A 33 -7.20 -6.46 -19.72
N VAL A 34 -6.33 -5.44 -19.65
CA VAL A 34 -6.12 -4.48 -20.74
C VAL A 34 -5.57 -5.16 -21.99
N ILE A 35 -4.52 -5.98 -21.85
CA ILE A 35 -3.91 -6.70 -22.97
C ILE A 35 -4.92 -7.64 -23.64
N LEU A 36 -5.66 -8.42 -22.85
CA LEU A 36 -6.71 -9.31 -23.37
C LEU A 36 -7.90 -8.57 -23.99
N GLY A 37 -8.22 -7.36 -23.52
CA GLY A 37 -9.31 -6.56 -24.08
C GLY A 37 -8.96 -5.84 -25.39
N PHE A 38 -7.67 -5.67 -25.68
CA PHE A 38 -7.19 -5.05 -26.92
C PHE A 38 -6.86 -6.07 -28.02
N HIS A 39 -6.86 -7.37 -27.72
CA HIS A 39 -6.63 -8.45 -28.67
C HIS A 39 -7.96 -9.05 -29.15
#